data_AF-A0A235HLV3-F1
#
_entry.id   AF-A0A235HLV3-F1
#
_cell.length_a   1.000
_cell.length_b   1.000
_cell.length_c   1.000
_cell.angle_alpha   90.00
_cell.angle_beta   90.00
_cell.angle_gamma   90.00
#
_symmetry.space_group_name_H-M   'P 1'
#
loop_
_entity.id
_entity.type
_entity.pdbx_description
1 polymer ?
#
loop_
_entity_poly.entity_id
_entity_poly.type
_entity_poly.pdbx_seq_one_letter_code
_entity_poly.pdbx_strand_id
1 'polypeptide(L)'
;MAGFRSDLTKSRCSHWKVWVAFLGYSIGRDRLVQEHRKRYDLLRQLICQELADLQKALLIRADLDLTLEANALIALVDGIGTGVVICPEQFSADQQKYLVRRHINAILASS
;
A
#
# COMPACT_ATOMS: atom_id res chain seq x y z
N MET A 1 -2.14 14.43 -24.72
CA MET A 1 -2.16 14.15 -23.26
C MET A 1 -2.07 12.66 -22.87
N ALA A 2 -1.73 11.74 -23.78
CA ALA A 2 -1.57 10.31 -23.46
C ALA A 2 -0.14 9.91 -23.00
N GLY A 3 0.89 10.65 -23.42
CA GLY A 3 2.30 10.30 -23.14
C GLY A 3 2.69 10.37 -21.66
N PHE A 4 2.28 11.40 -20.93
CA PHE A 4 2.65 11.60 -19.52
C PHE A 4 2.05 10.53 -18.57
N ARG A 5 0.88 9.96 -18.90
CA ARG A 5 0.26 8.85 -18.14
C ARG A 5 0.98 7.51 -18.34
N SER A 6 1.57 7.29 -19.52
CA SER A 6 2.33 6.07 -19.84
C SER A 6 3.57 5.95 -18.94
N ASP A 7 4.30 7.05 -18.76
CA ASP A 7 5.62 7.02 -18.15
C ASP A 7 5.57 6.83 -16.62
N LEU A 8 4.56 7.41 -15.96
CA LEU A 8 4.28 7.16 -14.54
C LEU A 8 3.86 5.70 -14.28
N THR A 9 3.20 5.05 -15.23
CA THR A 9 2.75 3.65 -15.07
C THR A 9 3.90 2.68 -15.31
N LYS A 10 4.76 2.97 -16.29
CA LYS A 10 6.04 2.26 -16.49
C LYS A 10 6.98 2.39 -15.29
N SER A 11 7.12 3.59 -14.72
CA SER A 11 7.96 3.85 -13.54
C SER A 11 7.45 3.14 -12.28
N ARG A 12 6.13 3.14 -12.02
CA ARG A 12 5.53 2.41 -10.89
C ARG A 12 5.71 0.89 -11.00
N CYS A 13 5.56 0.34 -12.20
CA CYS A 13 5.85 -1.08 -12.47
C CYS A 13 7.33 -1.42 -12.21
N SER A 14 8.25 -0.51 -12.52
CA SER A 14 9.70 -0.69 -12.26
C SER A 14 10.02 -0.82 -10.76
N HIS A 15 9.46 0.07 -9.92
CA HIS A 15 9.68 0.01 -8.47
C HIS A 15 9.13 -1.29 -7.85
N TRP A 16 7.94 -1.72 -8.26
CA TRP A 16 7.37 -2.97 -7.77
C TRP A 16 8.14 -4.20 -8.25
N LYS A 17 8.69 -4.19 -9.47
CA LYS A 17 9.59 -5.26 -9.94
C LYS A 17 10.82 -5.40 -9.06
N VAL A 18 11.46 -4.27 -8.71
CA VAL A 18 12.60 -4.27 -7.78
C VAL A 18 12.18 -4.78 -6.40
N TRP A 19 11.03 -4.33 -5.89
CA TRP A 19 10.51 -4.77 -4.60
C TRP A 19 10.24 -6.27 -4.56
N VAL A 20 9.51 -6.81 -5.55
CA VAL A 20 9.21 -8.25 -5.63
C VAL A 20 10.49 -9.10 -5.79
N ALA A 21 11.45 -8.64 -6.60
CA ALA A 21 12.74 -9.30 -6.72
C ALA A 21 13.51 -9.31 -5.39
N PHE A 22 13.50 -8.19 -4.66
CA PHE A 22 14.07 -8.11 -3.31
C PHE A 22 13.38 -9.08 -2.34
N LEU A 23 12.05 -9.13 -2.34
CA LEU A 23 11.28 -10.06 -1.47
C LEU A 23 11.67 -11.51 -1.74
N GLY A 24 11.65 -11.94 -3.01
CA GLY A 24 12.07 -13.30 -3.39
C GLY A 24 13.52 -13.59 -3.01
N TYR A 25 14.42 -12.62 -3.18
CA TYR A 25 15.82 -12.75 -2.77
C TYR A 25 16.03 -12.75 -1.25
N SER A 26 15.12 -12.15 -0.48
CA SER A 26 15.25 -12.08 0.99
C SER A 26 15.02 -13.42 1.70
N ILE A 27 14.28 -14.35 1.07
CA ILE A 27 13.94 -15.65 1.66
C ILE A 27 15.22 -16.42 1.99
N GLY A 28 15.33 -16.89 3.24
CA GLY A 28 16.51 -17.59 3.75
C GLY A 28 17.73 -16.70 4.04
N ARG A 29 17.60 -15.37 3.95
CA ARG A 29 18.67 -14.40 4.21
C ARG A 29 18.27 -13.46 5.34
N ASP A 30 18.57 -13.86 6.58
CA ASP A 30 18.14 -13.16 7.81
C ASP A 30 18.37 -11.66 7.77
N ARG A 31 19.54 -11.21 7.33
CA ARG A 31 19.85 -9.77 7.23
C ARG A 31 18.84 -9.03 6.35
N LEU A 32 18.45 -9.60 5.21
CA LEU A 32 17.50 -8.97 4.29
C LEU A 32 16.06 -9.03 4.83
N VAL A 33 15.70 -10.12 5.52
CA VAL A 33 14.42 -10.21 6.24
C VAL A 33 14.32 -9.14 7.33
N GLN A 34 15.40 -8.87 8.06
CA GLN A 34 15.40 -7.81 9.08
C GLN A 34 15.29 -6.41 8.45
N GLU A 35 15.95 -6.15 7.32
CA GLU A 35 15.78 -4.89 6.58
C GLU A 35 14.34 -4.71 6.07
N HIS A 36 13.70 -5.79 5.60
CA HIS A 36 12.29 -5.77 5.23
C HIS A 36 11.41 -5.40 6.43
N ARG A 37 11.57 -6.11 7.56
CA ARG A 37 10.81 -5.86 8.79
C ARG A 37 10.95 -4.42 9.25
N LYS A 38 12.19 -3.90 9.32
CA LYS A 38 12.46 -2.51 9.70
C LYS A 38 11.72 -1.50 8.82
N ARG A 39 11.70 -1.71 7.51
CA ARG A 39 10.99 -0.82 6.57
C ARG A 39 9.47 -0.90 6.76
N TYR A 40 8.93 -2.10 6.95
CA TYR A 40 7.50 -2.31 7.17
C TYR A 40 7.02 -1.76 8.51
N ASP A 41 7.83 -1.90 9.56
CA ASP A 41 7.54 -1.29 10.85
C ASP A 41 7.50 0.23 10.76
N LEU A 42 8.47 0.85 10.07
CA LEU A 42 8.46 2.29 9.83
C LEU A 42 7.22 2.73 9.02
N LEU A 43 6.90 2.02 7.93
CA LEU A 43 5.73 2.33 7.11
C LEU A 43 4.44 2.22 7.92
N ARG A 44 4.28 1.16 8.71
CA ARG A 44 3.12 0.95 9.58
C ARG A 44 3.02 2.05 10.63
N GLN A 45 4.12 2.45 11.26
CA GLN A 45 4.14 3.55 12.23
C GLN A 45 3.68 4.87 11.61
N LEU A 46 4.16 5.19 10.41
CA LEU A 46 3.75 6.39 9.68
C LEU A 46 2.25 6.38 9.38
N ILE A 47 1.72 5.26 8.87
CA ILE A 47 0.29 5.14 8.56
C ILE A 47 -0.55 5.20 9.85
N CYS A 48 -0.15 4.50 10.91
CA CYS A 48 -0.82 4.57 12.20
C CYS A 48 -0.89 6.01 12.73
N GLN A 49 0.18 6.78 12.60
CA GLN A 49 0.23 8.17 13.04
C GLN A 49 -0.76 9.05 12.25
N GLU A 50 -0.75 8.93 10.92
CA GLU A 50 -1.70 9.66 10.06
C GLU A 50 -3.16 9.28 10.39
N LEU A 51 -3.45 8.00 10.56
CA LEU A 51 -4.79 7.54 10.95
C LEU A 51 -5.19 8.07 12.34
N ALA A 52 -4.26 8.13 13.29
CA ALA A 52 -4.52 8.70 14.61
C ALA A 52 -4.87 10.19 14.54
N ASP A 53 -4.17 10.95 13.70
CA ASP A 53 -4.45 12.38 13.54
C ASP A 53 -5.77 12.63 12.80
N LEU A 54 -6.11 11.80 11.80
CA LEU A 54 -7.43 11.81 11.17
C LEU A 54 -8.56 11.44 12.14
N GLN A 55 -8.32 10.48 13.04
CA GLN A 55 -9.31 10.07 14.04
C GLN A 55 -9.53 11.18 15.08
N LYS A 56 -8.46 11.84 15.55
CA LYS A 56 -8.57 13.03 16.42
C LYS A 56 -9.32 14.17 15.77
N ALA A 57 -9.16 14.35 14.45
CA ALA A 57 -9.90 15.33 13.66
C ALA A 57 -11.34 14.90 13.34
N LEU A 58 -11.80 13.74 13.82
CA LEU A 58 -13.14 13.17 13.58
C LEU A 58 -13.45 12.94 12.09
N LEU A 59 -12.43 12.74 11.26
CA LEU A 59 -12.57 12.48 9.82
C LEU A 59 -12.76 10.99 9.50
N ILE A 60 -12.28 10.11 10.38
CA ILE A 60 -12.49 8.65 10.32
C ILE A 60 -13.19 8.18 11.59
N ARG A 61 -13.79 6.99 11.55
CA ARG A 61 -14.56 6.47 12.70
C ARG A 61 -13.70 6.34 13.97
N ALA A 62 -14.29 6.66 15.11
CA ALA A 62 -13.60 6.65 16.41
C ALA A 62 -13.40 5.24 16.99
N ASP A 63 -14.10 4.23 16.46
CA ASP A 63 -14.06 2.84 16.94
C ASP A 63 -13.00 1.96 16.24
N LEU A 64 -12.21 2.54 15.32
CA LEU A 64 -11.23 1.81 14.53
C LEU A 64 -10.01 1.40 15.37
N ASP A 65 -9.56 0.15 15.18
CA ASP A 65 -8.20 -0.25 15.54
C ASP A 65 -7.23 0.25 14.46
N LEU A 66 -6.54 1.35 14.78
CA LEU A 66 -5.64 2.03 13.84
C LEU A 66 -4.45 1.14 13.41
N THR A 67 -4.02 0.19 14.25
CA THR A 67 -2.94 -0.73 13.87
C THR A 67 -3.44 -1.74 12.86
N LEU A 68 -4.65 -2.27 13.06
CA LEU A 68 -5.27 -3.17 12.12
C LEU A 68 -5.55 -2.49 10.77
N GLU A 69 -6.06 -1.26 10.78
CA GLU A 69 -6.33 -0.51 9.55
C GLU A 69 -5.04 -0.16 8.78
N ALA A 70 -3.97 0.19 9.49
CA ALA A 70 -2.66 0.40 8.86
C ALA A 70 -2.15 -0.88 8.17
N ASN A 71 -2.27 -2.02 8.84
CA ASN A 71 -1.91 -3.33 8.27
C ASN A 71 -2.79 -3.70 7.06
N ALA A 72 -4.09 -3.42 7.14
CA ALA A 72 -5.03 -3.69 6.06
C ALA A 72 -4.70 -2.86 4.80
N LEU A 73 -4.37 -1.58 4.97
CA LEU A 73 -3.96 -0.71 3.87
C LEU A 73 -2.64 -1.18 3.23
N ILE A 74 -1.64 -1.55 4.03
CA ILE A 74 -0.37 -2.09 3.52
C ILE A 74 -0.63 -3.37 2.72
N ALA A 75 -1.39 -4.31 3.28
CA ALA A 75 -1.71 -5.57 2.62
C ALA A 75 -2.45 -5.36 1.28
N LEU A 76 -3.37 -4.40 1.23
CA LEU A 76 -4.07 -4.02 0.00
C LEU A 76 -3.10 -3.49 -1.06
N VAL A 77 -2.21 -2.57 -0.67
CA VAL A 77 -1.23 -1.96 -1.59
C VAL A 77 -0.22 -2.99 -2.09
N ASP A 78 0.24 -3.89 -1.21
CA ASP A 78 1.14 -5.00 -1.56
C ASP A 78 0.51 -5.98 -2.53
N GLY A 79 -0.75 -6.34 -2.30
CA GLY A 79 -1.52 -7.21 -3.19
C GLY A 79 -1.67 -6.59 -4.58
N ILE A 80 -2.03 -5.30 -4.65
CA ILE A 80 -2.12 -4.57 -5.92
C ILE A 80 -0.74 -4.50 -6.61
N GLY A 81 0.30 -4.14 -5.86
CA GLY A 81 1.65 -3.98 -6.37
C GLY A 81 2.25 -5.27 -6.92
N THR A 82 2.08 -6.36 -6.20
CA THR A 82 2.46 -7.71 -6.63
C THR A 82 1.67 -8.14 -7.87
N GLY A 83 0.36 -7.89 -7.87
CA GLY A 83 -0.50 -8.17 -9.04
C GLY A 83 -0.03 -7.45 -10.30
N VAL A 84 0.37 -6.18 -10.21
CA VAL A 84 0.91 -5.39 -11.34
C VAL A 84 2.21 -5.98 -11.91
N VAL A 85 3.01 -6.67 -11.10
CA VAL A 85 4.25 -7.32 -11.56
C VAL A 85 3.97 -8.66 -12.24
N ILE A 86 3.08 -9.47 -11.66
CA ILE A 86 2.82 -10.85 -12.09
C ILE A 86 1.81 -10.90 -13.25
N CYS A 87 0.75 -10.12 -13.17
CA CYS A 87 -0.38 -10.08 -14.11
C CYS A 87 -0.80 -8.61 -14.33
N PRO A 88 -0.03 -7.83 -15.10
CA PRO A 88 -0.25 -6.38 -15.26
C PRO A 88 -1.63 -6.01 -15.82
N GLU A 89 -2.30 -6.95 -16.49
CA GLU A 89 -3.65 -6.84 -17.04
C GLU A 89 -4.77 -7.07 -16.01
N GLN A 90 -4.46 -7.62 -14.83
CA GLN A 90 -5.47 -7.96 -13.80
C GLN A 90 -6.27 -6.73 -13.35
N PHE A 91 -5.56 -5.62 -13.11
CA PHE A 91 -6.18 -4.37 -12.70
C PHE A 91 -5.66 -3.21 -13.54
N SER A 92 -6.57 -2.56 -14.26
CA SER A 92 -6.31 -1.26 -14.85
C SER A 92 -5.89 -0.24 -13.78
N ALA A 93 -5.17 0.81 -14.17
CA ALA A 93 -4.73 1.85 -13.25
C ALA A 93 -5.88 2.52 -12.48
N ASP A 94 -7.09 2.57 -13.06
CA ASP A 94 -8.26 3.14 -12.40
C ASP A 94 -8.92 2.15 -11.42
N GLN A 95 -8.89 0.85 -11.71
CA GLN A 95 -9.28 -0.18 -10.74
C GLN A 95 -8.35 -0.20 -9.53
N GLN A 96 -7.04 -0.05 -9.72
CA GLN A 96 -6.08 0.04 -8.62
C GLN A 96 -6.41 1.22 -7.69
N LYS A 97 -6.65 2.42 -8.25
CA LYS A 97 -7.07 3.59 -7.47
C LYS A 97 -8.42 3.37 -6.80
N TYR A 98 -9.35 2.74 -7.50
CA TYR A 98 -10.69 2.45 -6.97
C TYR A 98 -10.60 1.56 -5.74
N LEU A 99 -9.79 0.50 -5.77
CA LEU A 99 -9.62 -0.41 -4.63
C LEU A 99 -9.10 0.33 -3.38
N VAL A 100 -8.07 1.16 -3.56
CA VAL A 100 -7.52 1.99 -2.47
C VAL A 100 -8.56 2.98 -1.95
N ARG A 101 -9.23 3.70 -2.85
CA ARG A 101 -10.29 4.66 -2.47
C ARG A 101 -11.46 3.98 -1.76
N ARG A 102 -11.89 2.81 -2.23
CA ARG A 102 -12.96 2.03 -1.61
C ARG A 102 -12.59 1.65 -0.17
N HIS A 103 -11.34 1.25 0.06
CA HIS A 103 -10.85 0.93 1.40
C HIS A 103 -10.82 2.18 2.31
N ILE A 104 -10.30 3.32 1.82
CA ILE A 104 -10.31 4.58 2.57
C ILE A 104 -11.74 5.03 2.88
N ASN A 105 -12.65 4.96 1.91
CA ASN A 105 -14.05 5.35 2.10
C ASN A 105 -14.76 4.48 3.15
N ALA A 106 -14.33 3.23 3.31
CA ALA A 106 -14.93 2.31 4.28
C ALA A 106 -14.60 2.67 5.73
N ILE A 107 -13.58 3.50 5.99
CA ILE A 107 -13.16 3.92 7.33
C ILE A 107 -13.55 5.37 7.66
N LEU A 108 -14.06 6.13 6.68
CA LEU A 108 -14.54 7.49 6.91
C LEU A 108 -15.67 7.51 7.94
N ALA A 109 -15.74 8.59 8.72
CA ALA A 109 -16.86 8.82 9.62
C ALA A 109 -18.16 8.91 8.80
N SER A 110 -19.22 8.24 9.28
CA SER A 110 -20.56 8.44 8.71
C SER A 110 -20.98 9.87 9.02
N SER A 111 -21.27 10.65 7.96
CA SER A 111 -21.92 11.96 8.10
C SER A 111 -23.35 11.82 8.63
#